data_AF-A0A2Z4Y8Q8-F1
#
_entry.id   AF-A0A2Z4Y8Q8-F1
#
_cell.length_a   1.000
_cell.length_b   1.000
_cell.length_c   1.000
_cell.angle_alpha   90.00
_cell.angle_beta   90.00
_cell.angle_gamma   90.00
#
_symmetry.space_group_name_H-M   'P 1'
#
loop_
_entity.id
_entity.type
_entity.pdbx_description
1 polymer ?
#
loop_
_entity_poly.entity_id
_entity_poly.type
_entity_poly.pdbx_seq_one_letter_code
_entity_poly.pdbx_strand_id
1 'polypeptide(L)'
;MGFLHVYTGEGKGKTTSAVGLAIRAAGAGERVAFLQFDKGFEGRNEHYHERAILRTIPNIDLFFFGQERMMPDGRFRFANEPGDFEEAQRALAKAREIIESERYFLVVCDEAITCVQTRLLTEDDVMELTEVFRAHPTCDLVLTGRGAFPRLIEAADLVSNVQLVKHYFYQGVPARRGIEF
;
A
#
# COMPACT_ATOMS: atom_id res chain seq x y z
N MET A 1 -7.46 9.50 18.48
CA MET A 1 -7.68 10.41 17.35
C MET A 1 -6.65 10.04 16.31
N GLY A 2 -7.11 9.60 15.16
CA GLY A 2 -6.29 9.11 14.05
C GLY A 2 -6.03 10.17 12.99
N PHE A 3 -4.88 10.06 12.30
CA PHE A 3 -4.50 10.94 11.20
C PHE A 3 -4.39 10.19 9.86
N LEU A 4 -4.78 10.87 8.78
CA LEU A 4 -4.65 10.39 7.41
C LEU A 4 -3.30 10.82 6.81
N HIS A 5 -2.45 9.84 6.52
CA HIS A 5 -1.14 10.02 5.90
C HIS A 5 -1.18 9.60 4.43
N VAL A 6 -0.65 10.44 3.55
CA VAL A 6 -0.50 10.16 2.12
C VAL A 6 0.97 10.18 1.73
N TYR A 7 1.50 9.03 1.31
CA TYR A 7 2.86 8.89 0.79
C TYR A 7 2.82 8.73 -0.73
N THR A 8 3.08 9.83 -1.43
CA THR A 8 2.93 9.94 -2.89
C THR A 8 4.23 10.34 -3.60
N GLY A 9 4.17 10.56 -4.91
CA GLY A 9 5.26 11.06 -5.73
C GLY A 9 5.93 10.00 -6.60
N GLU A 10 6.76 10.47 -7.54
CA GLU A 10 7.38 9.61 -8.56
C GLU A 10 8.67 8.91 -8.09
N GLY A 11 9.21 9.33 -6.95
CA GLY A 11 10.44 8.78 -6.39
C GLY A 11 10.22 7.42 -5.72
N LYS A 12 11.33 6.67 -5.60
CA LYS A 12 11.40 5.46 -4.79
C LYS A 12 11.43 5.85 -3.31
N GLY A 13 10.58 5.23 -2.49
CA GLY A 13 10.61 5.43 -1.03
C GLY A 13 9.26 5.28 -0.32
N LYS A 14 8.14 5.38 -1.04
CA LYS A 14 6.77 5.38 -0.46
C LYS A 14 6.47 4.13 0.38
N THR A 15 6.49 2.95 -0.24
CA THR A 15 6.27 1.66 0.44
C THR A 15 7.29 1.42 1.54
N THR A 16 8.59 1.67 1.28
CA THR A 16 9.63 1.46 2.30
C THR A 16 9.47 2.35 3.53
N SER A 17 8.98 3.59 3.35
CA SER A 17 8.62 4.47 4.47
C SER A 17 7.42 3.93 5.25
N ALA A 18 6.40 3.42 4.56
CA ALA A 18 5.25 2.79 5.22
C ALA A 18 5.63 1.51 5.99
N VAL A 19 6.51 0.67 5.43
CA VAL A 19 7.10 -0.48 6.11
C VAL A 19 7.87 -0.04 7.36
N GLY A 20 8.70 1.00 7.25
CA GLY A 20 9.44 1.55 8.40
C GLY A 20 8.52 2.07 9.51
N LEU A 21 7.40 2.72 9.16
CA LEU A 21 6.39 3.17 10.11
C LEU A 21 5.67 1.99 10.78
N ALA A 22 5.31 0.95 10.02
CA ALA A 22 4.72 -0.27 10.56
C ALA A 22 5.63 -0.95 11.58
N ILE A 23 6.92 -1.09 11.26
CA ILE A 23 7.92 -1.64 12.20
C ILE A 23 8.03 -0.77 13.44
N ARG A 24 8.01 0.56 13.30
CA ARG A 24 8.06 1.49 14.44
C ARG A 24 6.85 1.33 15.36
N ALA A 25 5.63 1.26 14.81
CA ALA A 25 4.41 1.07 15.60
C ALA A 25 4.43 -0.29 16.33
N ALA A 26 4.73 -1.37 15.61
CA ALA A 26 4.85 -2.70 16.21
C ALA A 26 5.92 -2.77 17.31
N GLY A 27 7.08 -2.11 17.09
CA GLY A 27 8.15 -2.00 18.07
C GLY A 27 7.77 -1.20 19.33
N ALA A 28 6.74 -0.35 19.25
CA ALA A 28 6.14 0.33 20.40
C ALA A 28 5.08 -0.53 21.12
N GLY A 29 4.83 -1.76 20.65
CA GLY A 29 3.81 -2.65 21.21
C GLY A 29 2.42 -2.51 20.58
N GLU A 30 2.28 -1.65 19.56
CA GLU A 30 1.01 -1.34 18.93
C GLU A 30 0.65 -2.33 17.82
N ARG A 31 -0.66 -2.51 17.56
CA ARG A 31 -1.15 -3.39 16.49
C ARG A 31 -1.22 -2.69 15.14
N VAL A 32 -0.72 -3.34 14.10
CA VAL A 32 -0.65 -2.83 12.74
C VAL A 32 -1.35 -3.77 11.78
N ALA A 33 -2.22 -3.21 10.93
CA ALA A 33 -2.70 -3.89 9.73
C ALA A 33 -1.93 -3.35 8.53
N PHE A 34 -1.28 -4.22 7.76
CA PHE A 34 -0.56 -3.85 6.55
C PHE A 34 -1.19 -4.53 5.35
N LEU A 35 -1.96 -3.77 4.58
CA LEU A 35 -2.65 -4.20 3.38
C LEU A 35 -1.84 -3.81 2.15
N GLN A 36 -1.70 -4.72 1.20
CA GLN A 36 -1.07 -4.47 -0.09
C GLN A 36 -2.08 -4.63 -1.22
N PHE A 37 -2.24 -3.56 -1.99
CA PHE A 37 -3.10 -3.52 -3.17
C PHE A 37 -2.28 -3.82 -4.43
N ASP A 38 -2.89 -4.51 -5.40
CA ASP A 38 -2.26 -4.93 -6.67
C ASP A 38 -0.93 -5.71 -6.51
N LYS A 39 -0.80 -6.45 -5.40
CA LYS A 39 0.35 -7.29 -5.06
C LYS A 39 -0.10 -8.69 -4.66
N GLY A 40 -0.42 -9.51 -5.66
CA GLY A 40 -1.13 -10.78 -5.46
C GLY A 40 -0.31 -12.03 -5.15
N PHE A 41 0.95 -12.05 -5.56
CA PHE A 41 1.67 -13.31 -5.61
C PHE A 41 2.07 -13.81 -4.22
N GLU A 42 1.55 -14.98 -3.83
CA GLU A 42 1.95 -15.71 -2.63
C GLU A 42 2.35 -17.14 -3.03
N GLY A 43 3.60 -17.52 -2.74
CA GLY A 43 4.11 -18.83 -3.12
C GLY A 43 5.61 -18.98 -2.86
N ARG A 44 6.18 -20.13 -3.26
CA ARG A 44 7.58 -20.48 -3.00
C ARG A 44 8.59 -19.46 -3.54
N ASN A 45 8.23 -18.72 -4.58
CA ASN A 45 9.10 -17.75 -5.25
C ASN A 45 8.67 -16.29 -4.99
N GLU A 46 8.01 -16.02 -3.85
CA GLU A 46 7.49 -14.68 -3.53
C GLU A 46 8.57 -13.60 -3.69
N HIS A 47 8.21 -12.53 -4.39
CA HIS A 47 9.12 -11.43 -4.74
C HIS A 47 8.75 -10.11 -4.03
N TYR A 48 7.97 -10.18 -2.95
CA TYR A 48 7.70 -9.07 -2.03
C TYR A 48 8.45 -9.31 -0.72
N HIS A 49 9.77 -9.07 -0.70
CA HIS A 49 10.63 -9.52 0.39
C HIS A 49 10.38 -8.81 1.73
N GLU A 50 9.69 -7.67 1.75
CA GLU A 50 9.21 -7.05 2.99
C GLU A 50 8.26 -7.98 3.75
N ARG A 51 7.45 -8.80 3.07
CA ARG A 51 6.52 -9.73 3.72
C ARG A 51 7.26 -10.76 4.56
N ALA A 52 8.38 -11.27 4.05
CA ALA A 52 9.16 -12.30 4.71
C ALA A 52 9.59 -11.87 6.13
N ILE A 53 10.04 -10.63 6.29
CA ILE A 53 10.40 -10.09 7.61
C ILE A 53 9.17 -9.66 8.40
N LEU A 54 8.20 -9.00 7.77
CA LEU A 54 7.02 -8.48 8.48
C LEU A 54 6.19 -9.61 9.11
N ARG A 55 6.09 -10.79 8.49
CA ARG A 55 5.44 -11.98 9.06
C ARG A 55 6.05 -12.46 10.37
N THR A 56 7.31 -12.10 10.65
CA THR A 56 8.00 -12.50 11.89
C THR A 56 7.83 -11.51 13.03
N ILE A 57 7.31 -10.31 12.76
CA ILE A 57 7.17 -9.24 13.73
C ILE A 57 5.82 -9.40 14.44
N PRO A 58 5.79 -9.58 15.78
CA PRO A 58 4.55 -9.58 16.53
C PRO A 58 3.74 -8.30 16.29
N ASN A 59 2.42 -8.41 16.38
CA ASN A 59 1.48 -7.30 16.20
C ASN A 59 1.35 -6.74 14.77
N ILE A 60 2.02 -7.31 13.77
CA ILE A 60 1.78 -6.96 12.36
C ILE A 60 0.93 -8.05 11.70
N ASP A 61 -0.31 -7.68 11.36
CA ASP A 61 -1.21 -8.50 10.55
C ASP A 61 -1.07 -8.10 9.07
N LEU A 62 -0.64 -9.03 8.22
CA LEU A 62 -0.45 -8.80 6.77
C LEU A 62 -1.65 -9.26 5.95
N PHE A 63 -2.08 -8.42 5.01
CA PHE A 63 -3.09 -8.73 4.02
C PHE A 63 -2.59 -8.31 2.63
N PHE A 64 -2.80 -9.14 1.62
CA PHE A 64 -2.33 -8.86 0.28
C PHE A 64 -3.39 -9.28 -0.72
N PHE A 65 -3.56 -8.43 -1.73
CA PHE A 65 -4.59 -8.52 -2.74
C PHE A 65 -3.99 -8.17 -4.08
N GLY A 66 -4.37 -8.92 -5.10
CA GLY A 66 -3.92 -8.72 -6.47
C GLY A 66 -3.76 -10.05 -7.16
N GLN A 67 -3.47 -10.01 -8.46
CA GLN A 67 -2.97 -11.18 -9.16
C GLN A 67 -1.46 -11.06 -9.35
N GLU A 68 -0.85 -12.18 -9.75
CA GLU A 68 0.54 -12.15 -10.20
C GLU A 68 0.65 -11.28 -11.47
N ARG A 69 1.51 -10.26 -11.38
CA ARG A 69 1.85 -9.35 -12.49
C ARG A 69 3.14 -9.79 -13.18
N MET A 70 4.01 -10.51 -12.48
CA MET A 70 5.25 -11.06 -13.03
C MET A 70 4.95 -12.31 -13.86
N MET A 71 5.15 -12.21 -15.17
CA MET A 71 4.98 -13.35 -16.07
C MET A 71 6.14 -14.35 -15.91
N PRO A 72 5.97 -15.63 -16.32
CA PRO A 72 7.01 -16.65 -16.21
C PRO A 72 8.34 -16.32 -16.91
N ASP A 73 8.31 -15.40 -17.89
CA ASP A 73 9.49 -14.92 -18.61
C ASP A 73 10.19 -13.71 -17.95
N GLY A 74 9.73 -13.30 -16.76
CA GLY A 74 10.29 -12.19 -15.98
C GLY A 74 9.84 -10.80 -16.43
N ARG A 75 8.90 -10.69 -17.38
CA ARG A 75 8.29 -9.40 -17.76
C ARG A 75 7.09 -9.08 -16.88
N PHE A 76 6.80 -7.79 -16.73
CA PHE A 76 5.65 -7.30 -15.99
C PHE A 76 4.40 -7.17 -16.88
N ARG A 77 3.24 -7.63 -16.39
CA ARG A 77 1.93 -7.50 -17.01
C ARG A 77 1.29 -6.17 -16.63
N PHE A 78 1.29 -5.22 -17.58
CA PHE A 78 0.69 -3.90 -17.37
C PHE A 78 -0.83 -3.87 -17.59
N ALA A 79 -1.38 -4.79 -18.39
CA ALA A 79 -2.80 -4.85 -18.64
C ALA A 79 -3.54 -5.40 -17.41
N ASN A 80 -4.71 -4.84 -17.13
CA ASN A 80 -5.62 -5.36 -16.11
C ASN A 80 -6.46 -6.50 -16.70
N GLU A 81 -6.67 -7.52 -15.88
CA GLU A 81 -7.58 -8.63 -16.13
C GLU A 81 -8.76 -8.57 -15.17
N PRO A 82 -9.89 -9.25 -15.44
CA PRO A 82 -11.07 -9.23 -14.57
C PRO A 82 -10.76 -9.51 -13.10
N GLY A 83 -9.87 -10.47 -12.82
CA GLY A 83 -9.45 -10.78 -11.44
C GLY A 83 -8.73 -9.63 -10.74
N ASP A 84 -8.05 -8.73 -11.46
CA ASP A 84 -7.37 -7.59 -10.82
C ASP A 84 -8.37 -6.60 -10.20
N PHE A 85 -9.53 -6.43 -10.84
CA PHE A 85 -10.62 -5.61 -10.33
C PHE A 85 -11.28 -6.25 -9.11
N GLU A 86 -11.51 -7.57 -9.16
CA GLU A 86 -12.05 -8.32 -8.02
C GLU A 86 -11.13 -8.19 -6.81
N GLU A 87 -9.82 -8.34 -7.00
CA GLU A 87 -8.82 -8.19 -5.94
C GLU A 87 -8.78 -6.78 -5.33
N ALA A 88 -8.82 -5.74 -6.17
CA ALA A 88 -8.84 -4.36 -5.70
C ALA A 88 -10.08 -4.07 -4.83
N GLN A 89 -11.24 -4.60 -5.21
CA GLN A 89 -12.47 -4.49 -4.43
C GLN A 89 -12.42 -5.31 -3.13
N ARG A 90 -11.82 -6.51 -3.14
CA ARG A 90 -11.56 -7.29 -1.91
C ARG A 90 -10.65 -6.54 -0.95
N ALA A 91 -9.63 -5.85 -1.47
CA ALA A 91 -8.72 -5.05 -0.67
C ALA A 91 -9.43 -3.89 0.04
N LEU A 92 -10.31 -3.16 -0.66
CA LEU A 92 -11.15 -2.10 -0.07
C LEU A 92 -12.09 -2.64 1.00
N ALA A 93 -12.79 -3.74 0.70
CA ALA A 93 -13.68 -4.38 1.67
C ALA A 93 -12.92 -4.79 2.93
N LYS A 94 -11.70 -5.31 2.79
CA LYS A 94 -10.86 -5.66 3.94
C LYS A 94 -10.36 -4.44 4.70
N ALA A 95 -9.94 -3.39 4.01
CA ALA A 95 -9.51 -2.14 4.64
C ALA A 95 -10.64 -1.54 5.49
N ARG A 96 -11.86 -1.52 4.94
CA ARG A 96 -13.08 -1.10 5.65
C ARG A 96 -13.33 -1.94 6.90
N GLU A 97 -13.36 -3.27 6.77
CA GLU A 97 -13.56 -4.19 7.90
C GLU A 97 -12.53 -3.95 9.03
N ILE A 98 -11.28 -3.71 8.66
CA ILE A 98 -10.18 -3.46 9.59
C ILE A 98 -10.36 -2.15 10.34
N ILE A 99 -10.70 -1.08 9.64
CA ILE A 99 -10.95 0.25 10.21
C ILE A 99 -12.15 0.20 11.16
N GLU A 100 -13.28 -0.35 10.71
CA GLU A 100 -14.51 -0.47 11.51
C GLU A 100 -14.33 -1.38 12.75
N SER A 101 -13.33 -2.26 12.75
CA SER A 101 -13.06 -3.11 13.92
C SER A 101 -12.43 -2.34 15.09
N GLU A 102 -11.81 -1.18 14.85
CA GLU A 102 -11.13 -0.35 15.86
C GLU A 102 -10.05 -1.10 16.68
N ARG A 103 -9.51 -2.21 16.16
CA ARG A 103 -8.53 -3.07 16.86
C ARG A 103 -7.07 -2.72 16.60
N TYR A 104 -6.82 -1.82 15.65
CA TYR A 104 -5.48 -1.49 15.17
C TYR A 104 -5.13 -0.06 15.54
N PHE A 105 -3.86 0.17 15.80
CA PHE A 105 -3.30 1.50 16.00
C PHE A 105 -2.89 2.14 14.67
N LEU A 106 -2.46 1.31 13.71
CA LEU A 106 -2.02 1.76 12.39
C LEU A 106 -2.61 0.85 11.31
N VAL A 107 -3.19 1.44 10.27
CA VAL A 107 -3.66 0.76 9.07
C VAL A 107 -2.90 1.32 7.87
N VAL A 108 -2.15 0.46 7.18
CA VAL A 108 -1.44 0.81 5.95
C VAL A 108 -2.15 0.18 4.76
N CYS A 109 -2.55 1.00 3.79
CA CYS A 109 -3.01 0.57 2.48
C CYS A 109 -1.95 0.94 1.44
N ASP A 110 -1.00 0.03 1.25
CA ASP A 110 0.10 0.18 0.31
C ASP A 110 -0.38 0.02 -1.14
N GLU A 111 0.03 0.94 -2.01
CA GLU A 111 -0.33 1.07 -3.43
C GLU A 111 -1.81 1.35 -3.75
N ALA A 112 -2.65 1.63 -2.74
CA ALA A 112 -4.05 1.99 -2.94
C ALA A 112 -4.25 3.21 -3.88
N ILE A 113 -3.33 4.19 -3.84
CA ILE A 113 -3.38 5.36 -4.71
C ILE A 113 -3.00 4.98 -6.16
N THR A 114 -2.02 4.09 -6.33
CA THR A 114 -1.61 3.60 -7.66
C THR A 114 -2.73 2.80 -8.33
N CYS A 115 -3.58 2.12 -7.57
CA CYS A 115 -4.78 1.47 -8.10
C CYS A 115 -5.74 2.45 -8.80
N VAL A 116 -5.76 3.73 -8.41
CA VAL A 116 -6.53 4.76 -9.11
C VAL A 116 -5.89 5.10 -10.46
N GLN A 117 -4.57 5.29 -10.49
CA GLN A 117 -3.84 5.55 -11.74
C GLN A 117 -3.95 4.41 -12.74
N THR A 118 -3.94 3.18 -12.25
CA THR A 118 -4.09 1.96 -13.07
C THR A 118 -5.56 1.61 -13.35
N ARG A 119 -6.51 2.44 -12.89
CA ARG A 119 -7.97 2.27 -13.07
C ARG A 119 -8.55 0.98 -12.48
N LEU A 120 -7.84 0.36 -11.54
CA LEU A 120 -8.40 -0.74 -10.73
C LEU A 120 -9.42 -0.21 -9.73
N LEU A 121 -9.19 1.01 -9.24
CA LEU A 121 -10.07 1.76 -8.36
C LEU A 121 -10.37 3.13 -8.98
N THR A 122 -11.44 3.75 -8.50
CA THR A 122 -11.80 5.14 -8.78
C THR A 122 -11.33 6.06 -7.65
N GLU A 123 -11.36 7.38 -7.89
CA GLU A 123 -11.12 8.35 -6.80
C GLU A 123 -12.16 8.20 -5.69
N ASP A 124 -13.43 7.95 -6.06
CA ASP A 124 -14.52 7.82 -5.10
C ASP A 124 -14.35 6.58 -4.21
N ASP A 125 -13.90 5.45 -4.75
CA ASP A 125 -13.56 4.26 -3.96
C ASP A 125 -12.57 4.57 -2.82
N VAL A 126 -11.53 5.36 -3.12
CA VAL A 126 -10.52 5.76 -2.12
C VAL A 126 -11.09 6.79 -1.15
N MET A 127 -11.90 7.74 -1.63
CA MET A 127 -12.53 8.74 -0.76
C MET A 127 -13.54 8.10 0.21
N GLU A 128 -14.33 7.13 -0.23
CA GLU A 128 -15.23 6.37 0.64
C GLU A 128 -14.47 5.68 1.79
N LEU A 129 -13.28 5.12 1.51
CA LEU A 129 -12.42 4.56 2.55
C LEU A 129 -11.97 5.64 3.56
N THR A 130 -11.65 6.85 3.08
CA THR A 130 -11.31 7.96 3.99
C THR A 130 -12.51 8.38 4.85
N GLU A 131 -13.73 8.36 4.31
CA GLU A 131 -14.95 8.67 5.06
C GLU A 131 -15.21 7.63 6.16
N VAL A 132 -15.07 6.34 5.85
CA VAL A 132 -15.14 5.26 6.84
C VAL A 132 -14.11 5.48 7.96
N PHE A 133 -12.88 5.84 7.60
CA PHE A 133 -11.83 6.17 8.55
C PHE A 133 -12.19 7.35 9.44
N ARG A 134 -12.74 8.44 8.87
CA ARG A 134 -13.16 9.60 9.66
C ARG A 134 -14.32 9.28 10.61
N ALA A 135 -15.16 8.30 10.27
CA ALA A 135 -16.20 7.79 11.17
C ALA A 135 -15.65 6.94 12.33
N HIS A 136 -14.44 6.36 12.19
CA HIS A 136 -13.79 5.50 13.19
C HIS A 136 -12.32 5.92 13.45
N PRO A 137 -12.04 7.12 14.01
CA PRO A 137 -10.70 7.71 14.07
C PRO A 137 -9.86 7.17 15.25
N THR A 138 -9.77 5.84 15.37
CA THR A 138 -9.06 5.11 16.43
C THR A 138 -7.64 4.68 16.03
N CYS A 139 -7.32 4.70 14.74
CA CYS A 139 -6.02 4.34 14.17
C CYS A 139 -5.46 5.46 13.30
N ASP A 140 -4.17 5.46 12.96
CA ASP A 140 -3.68 6.23 11.81
C ASP A 140 -3.90 5.44 10.51
N LEU A 141 -4.30 6.12 9.44
CA LEU A 141 -4.48 5.52 8.11
C LEU A 141 -3.39 6.03 7.15
N VAL A 142 -2.60 5.12 6.57
CA VAL A 142 -1.56 5.44 5.59
C VAL A 142 -1.98 4.94 4.22
N LEU A 143 -2.07 5.84 3.24
CA LEU A 143 -2.28 5.50 1.83
C LEU A 143 -0.99 5.78 1.06
N THR A 144 -0.52 4.80 0.28
CA THR A 144 0.66 4.96 -0.57
C THR A 144 0.33 4.79 -2.04
N GLY A 145 1.16 5.36 -2.90
CA GLY A 145 1.14 5.10 -4.35
C GLY A 145 1.47 6.35 -5.16
N ARG A 146 1.44 6.25 -6.48
CA ARG A 146 1.73 7.36 -7.40
C ARG A 146 0.47 8.15 -7.71
N GLY A 147 0.64 9.45 -7.99
CA GLY A 147 -0.45 10.29 -8.48
C GLY A 147 -1.61 10.50 -7.53
N ALA A 148 -1.34 10.77 -6.25
CA ALA A 148 -2.37 11.24 -5.33
C ALA A 148 -3.16 12.41 -5.94
N PHE A 149 -4.48 12.26 -6.02
CA PHE A 149 -5.39 13.21 -6.63
C PHE A 149 -5.74 14.36 -5.67
N PRO A 150 -6.18 15.53 -6.18
CA PRO A 150 -6.34 16.74 -5.36
C PRO A 150 -7.25 16.57 -4.14
N ARG A 151 -8.40 15.91 -4.30
CA ARG A 151 -9.35 15.65 -3.20
C ARG A 151 -8.71 14.86 -2.05
N LEU A 152 -7.87 13.87 -2.37
CA LEU A 152 -7.17 13.08 -1.36
C LEU A 152 -6.10 13.90 -0.64
N ILE A 153 -5.37 14.74 -1.37
CA ILE A 153 -4.36 15.64 -0.80
C ILE A 153 -5.02 16.63 0.17
N GLU A 154 -6.17 17.18 -0.20
CA GLU A 154 -6.94 18.10 0.64
C GLU A 154 -7.47 17.43 1.90
N ALA A 155 -7.91 16.17 1.80
CA ALA A 155 -8.44 15.41 2.94
C ALA A 155 -7.36 14.90 3.92
N ALA A 156 -6.10 14.84 3.50
CA ALA A 156 -5.01 14.27 4.28
C ALA A 156 -4.48 15.22 5.36
N ASP A 157 -4.16 14.67 6.52
CA ASP A 157 -3.55 15.42 7.62
C ASP A 157 -2.03 15.56 7.43
N LEU A 158 -1.42 14.61 6.71
CA LEU A 158 -0.01 14.62 6.36
C LEU A 158 0.18 14.12 4.93
N VAL A 159 0.91 14.89 4.12
CA VAL A 159 1.31 14.48 2.77
C VAL A 159 2.84 14.52 2.64
N SER A 160 3.42 13.38 2.29
CA SER A 160 4.84 13.27 1.92
C SER A 160 4.96 12.96 0.43
N ASN A 161 5.59 13.87 -0.31
CA ASN A 161 5.85 13.70 -1.74
C ASN A 161 7.31 13.28 -1.96
N VAL A 162 7.52 12.00 -2.30
CA VAL A 162 8.84 11.46 -2.64
C VAL A 162 9.17 11.90 -4.06
N GLN A 163 9.97 12.95 -4.20
CA GLN A 163 10.37 13.46 -5.51
C GLN A 163 11.44 12.59 -6.17
N LEU A 164 11.28 12.35 -7.47
CA LEU A 164 12.27 11.66 -8.30
C LEU A 164 13.36 12.65 -8.74
N VAL A 165 14.39 12.84 -7.90
CA VAL A 165 15.53 13.70 -8.26
C VAL A 165 16.52 12.98 -9.19
N LYS A 166 16.81 11.70 -8.89
CA LYS A 166 17.66 10.82 -9.70
C LYS A 166 17.33 9.36 -9.40
N HIS A 167 17.46 8.48 -10.39
CA HIS A 167 17.32 7.04 -10.20
C HIS A 167 18.19 6.28 -11.19
N TYR A 168 18.90 5.25 -10.72
CA TYR A 168 19.83 4.45 -11.56
C TYR A 168 19.12 3.63 -12.64
N PHE A 169 17.81 3.44 -12.54
CA PHE A 169 16.99 2.85 -13.61
C PHE A 169 17.19 3.59 -14.94
N TYR A 170 17.23 4.93 -14.92
CA TYR A 170 17.47 5.73 -16.13
C TYR A 170 18.91 5.63 -16.67
N GLN A 171 19.79 4.94 -15.95
CA GLN A 171 21.14 4.58 -16.38
C GLN A 171 21.22 3.12 -16.84
N GLY A 172 20.07 2.43 -16.99
CA GLY A 172 19.99 1.04 -17.44
C GLY A 172 20.19 0.00 -16.36
N VAL A 173 20.22 0.38 -15.07
CA VAL A 173 20.32 -0.59 -13.97
C VAL A 173 18.95 -1.23 -13.72
N PRO A 174 18.81 -2.57 -13.86
CA PRO A 174 17.54 -3.26 -13.65
C PRO A 174 17.18 -3.33 -12.15
N ALA A 175 15.96 -3.77 -11.85
CA ALA A 175 15.52 -4.02 -10.47
C ALA A 175 16.40 -5.07 -9.79
N ARG A 176 16.77 -4.82 -8.52
CA ARG A 176 17.67 -5.69 -7.75
C ARG A 176 16.96 -6.25 -6.52
N ARG A 177 17.17 -7.55 -6.29
CA ARG A 177 16.69 -8.26 -5.10
C ARG A 177 17.20 -7.62 -3.81
N GLY A 178 16.32 -7.43 -2.84
CA GLY A 178 16.57 -6.79 -1.56
C GLY A 178 16.64 -5.26 -1.63
N ILE A 179 16.44 -4.68 -2.82
CA ILE A 179 16.52 -3.23 -3.04
C ILE A 179 15.24 -2.70 -3.70
N GLU A 180 14.78 -3.29 -4.79
CA GLU A 180 13.51 -2.97 -5.46
C GLU A 180 12.38 -3.90 -5.05
N PHE A 181 12.71 -5.17 -4.79
CA PHE A 181 11.79 -6.25 -4.49
C PHE A 181 12.45 -7.24 -3.54
#